data_AF-A0A846CVL7-F1
#
_entry.id   AF-A0A846CVL7-F1
#
_cell.length_a   1.000
_cell.length_b   1.000
_cell.length_c   1.000
_cell.angle_alpha   90.00
_cell.angle_beta   90.00
_cell.angle_gamma   90.00
#
_symmetry.space_group_name_H-M   'P 1'
#
loop_
_entity.id
_entity.type
_entity.pdbx_description
1 polymer ?
#
loop_
_entity_poly.entity_id
_entity_poly.type
_entity_poly.pdbx_seq_one_letter_code
_entity_poly.pdbx_strand_id
1 'polypeptide(L)'
;MTYKIYAPNIHLFAFHLRNLSSSDSQADTDYDSKLLWHKYDQICAKFQIQQKLDLRDVAEGSRIALLKGATKDNILLPLEGKLSLNHGKRIKITGQACPLQIYDSYALGLNIRIPEVENNQKTEDVDLTVFKDFNPDQCFLPSNINSSLGQILLLTAWLPQKQQQDSHVWKEIADQCVQNFLGENDQDNCPPLYQEGQLFGSPIFEYGIPDQSQDYGKIFVWLFLGEDINGNYAARAEENFCWFYQYFIDLFFDRQKVIKAYQISREVYSDAYQGYWGGDENSYKADRTSDLALIPRK
;
A
#
# COMPACT_ATOMS: atom_id res chain seq x y z
N MET A 1 8.20 27.02 -0.48
CA MET A 1 9.20 26.81 -1.57
C MET A 1 8.72 25.66 -2.41
N THR A 2 9.13 25.57 -3.68
CA THR A 2 8.73 24.46 -4.54
C THR A 2 9.90 23.49 -4.67
N TYR A 3 9.77 22.32 -4.05
CA TYR A 3 10.80 21.28 -4.13
C TYR A 3 10.67 20.50 -5.43
N LYS A 4 11.81 20.05 -5.94
CA LYS A 4 11.89 19.14 -7.07
C LYS A 4 12.47 17.81 -6.65
N ILE A 5 12.08 16.76 -7.36
CA ILE A 5 12.54 15.40 -7.16
C ILE A 5 12.90 14.77 -8.51
N TYR A 6 13.73 13.74 -8.47
CA TYR A 6 14.14 12.99 -9.64
C TYR A 6 13.56 11.57 -9.63
N ALA A 7 13.15 11.09 -10.81
CA ALA A 7 12.58 9.76 -11.05
C ALA A 7 11.55 9.29 -9.98
N PRO A 8 10.45 10.04 -9.75
CA PRO A 8 9.40 9.60 -8.84
C PRO A 8 8.82 8.24 -9.24
N ASN A 9 8.50 7.43 -8.23
CA ASN A 9 8.05 6.06 -8.39
C ASN A 9 7.08 5.68 -7.26
N ILE A 10 5.96 5.06 -7.63
CA ILE A 10 4.95 4.53 -6.71
C ILE A 10 5.07 3.03 -6.68
N HIS A 11 5.15 2.46 -5.49
CA HIS A 11 5.02 1.02 -5.26
C HIS A 11 3.73 0.73 -4.52
N LEU A 12 2.95 -0.22 -5.05
CA LEU A 12 1.83 -0.86 -4.36
C LEU A 12 2.25 -2.28 -3.97
N PHE A 13 2.08 -2.60 -2.70
CA PHE A 13 2.17 -3.96 -2.16
C PHE A 13 0.81 -4.34 -1.59
N ALA A 14 0.00 -5.05 -2.37
CA ALA A 14 -1.36 -5.43 -1.96
C ALA A 14 -1.44 -6.93 -1.65
N PHE A 15 -2.17 -7.29 -0.60
CA PHE A 15 -2.26 -8.66 -0.10
C PHE A 15 -3.71 -9.09 0.09
N HIS A 16 -4.08 -10.22 -0.49
CA HIS A 16 -5.46 -10.68 -0.52
C HIS A 16 -5.47 -12.18 -0.26
N LEU A 17 -6.33 -12.66 0.65
CA LEU A 17 -6.50 -14.09 0.90
C LEU A 17 -6.88 -14.81 -0.39
N ARG A 18 -6.41 -16.04 -0.57
CA ARG A 18 -6.80 -16.84 -1.73
C ARG A 18 -8.22 -17.38 -1.55
N ASN A 19 -8.53 -17.82 -0.34
CA ASN A 19 -9.80 -18.39 0.07
C ASN A 19 -10.19 -17.81 1.44
N LEU A 20 -11.48 -17.53 1.67
CA LEU A 20 -12.00 -17.37 3.03
C LEU A 20 -12.10 -18.77 3.68
N SER A 21 -11.84 -18.85 4.98
CA SER A 21 -11.86 -20.10 5.75
C SER A 21 -13.13 -20.92 5.45
N SER A 22 -12.96 -22.23 5.24
CA SER A 22 -14.03 -23.21 5.03
C SER A 22 -14.85 -23.54 6.28
N SER A 23 -14.70 -22.78 7.37
CA SER A 23 -15.41 -23.01 8.64
C SER A 23 -16.84 -22.47 8.63
N ASP A 24 -17.14 -21.50 7.76
CA ASP A 24 -18.51 -21.03 7.58
C ASP A 24 -19.17 -21.85 6.47
N SER A 25 -20.22 -22.59 6.84
CA SER A 25 -20.99 -23.47 5.97
C SER A 25 -21.79 -22.76 4.87
N GLN A 26 -21.45 -21.50 4.55
CA GLN A 26 -21.89 -20.78 3.38
C GLN A 26 -20.68 -20.14 2.72
N ALA A 27 -20.41 -20.52 1.47
CA ALA A 27 -19.48 -19.78 0.64
C ALA A 27 -19.98 -18.33 0.58
N ASP A 28 -19.16 -17.39 1.04
CA ASP A 28 -19.42 -15.97 0.82
C ASP A 28 -19.42 -15.74 -0.69
N THR A 29 -20.61 -15.54 -1.26
CA THR A 29 -20.81 -15.38 -2.70
C THR A 29 -20.18 -14.10 -3.24
N ASP A 30 -19.82 -13.18 -2.35
CA ASP A 30 -19.31 -11.86 -2.70
C ASP A 30 -17.76 -11.83 -2.66
N TYR A 31 -17.11 -12.90 -2.21
CA TYR A 31 -15.66 -12.97 -2.15
C TYR A 31 -15.02 -13.25 -3.52
N ASP A 32 -14.24 -12.29 -4.01
CA ASP A 32 -13.51 -12.41 -5.27
C ASP A 32 -12.02 -12.67 -5.04
N SER A 33 -11.63 -13.96 -5.06
CA SER A 33 -10.21 -14.36 -4.98
C SER A 33 -9.30 -13.78 -6.07
N LYS A 34 -9.86 -13.28 -7.18
CA LYS A 34 -9.14 -12.68 -8.31
C LYS A 34 -9.10 -11.15 -8.26
N LEU A 35 -9.60 -10.55 -7.18
CA LEU A 35 -9.71 -9.10 -7.00
C LEU A 35 -8.44 -8.35 -7.40
N LEU A 36 -7.27 -8.76 -6.90
CA LEU A 36 -6.00 -8.06 -7.18
C LEU A 36 -5.68 -7.99 -8.68
N TRP A 37 -6.06 -9.00 -9.45
CA TRP A 37 -5.81 -9.05 -10.89
C TRP A 37 -6.76 -8.11 -11.64
N HIS A 38 -8.01 -8.02 -11.21
CA HIS A 38 -8.96 -7.03 -11.73
C HIS A 38 -8.52 -5.60 -11.39
N LYS A 39 -7.98 -5.37 -10.18
CA LYS A 39 -7.43 -4.07 -9.77
C LYS A 39 -6.18 -3.70 -10.55
N TYR A 40 -5.30 -4.65 -10.82
CA TYR A 40 -4.17 -4.44 -11.73
C TYR A 40 -4.64 -3.95 -13.11
N ASP A 41 -5.66 -4.58 -13.70
CA ASP A 41 -6.18 -4.17 -15.01
C ASP A 41 -6.78 -2.76 -14.98
N GLN A 42 -7.50 -2.41 -13.91
CA GLN A 42 -8.07 -1.08 -13.70
C GLN A 42 -6.97 -0.01 -13.60
N ILE A 43 -5.91 -0.27 -12.84
CA ILE A 43 -4.75 0.62 -12.73
C ILE A 43 -4.08 0.77 -14.10
N CYS A 44 -3.77 -0.34 -14.78
CA CYS A 44 -3.12 -0.32 -16.09
C CYS A 44 -3.87 0.53 -17.11
N ALA A 45 -5.20 0.48 -17.11
CA ALA A 45 -6.03 1.30 -17.99
C ALA A 45 -5.82 2.81 -17.76
N LYS A 46 -5.68 3.26 -16.49
CA LYS A 46 -5.42 4.68 -16.16
C LYS A 46 -4.09 5.18 -16.74
N PHE A 47 -3.11 4.28 -16.81
CA PHE A 47 -1.74 4.57 -17.25
C PHE A 47 -1.46 4.16 -18.70
N GLN A 48 -2.47 3.76 -19.48
CA GLN A 48 -2.31 3.28 -20.86
C GLN A 48 -1.31 2.11 -20.99
N ILE A 49 -1.18 1.30 -19.95
CA ILE A 49 -0.34 0.10 -19.90
C ILE A 49 -1.10 -1.03 -20.58
N GLN A 50 -0.49 -1.66 -21.58
CA GLN A 50 -1.12 -2.73 -22.37
C GLN A 50 -0.74 -4.13 -21.89
N GLN A 51 0.33 -4.26 -21.12
CA GLN A 51 0.83 -5.53 -20.62
C GLN A 51 -0.19 -6.18 -19.68
N LYS A 52 -0.51 -7.46 -19.94
CA LYS A 52 -1.47 -8.26 -19.17
C LYS A 52 -0.75 -9.30 -18.33
N LEU A 53 -1.31 -9.60 -17.15
CA LEU A 53 -0.85 -10.69 -16.31
C LEU A 53 -1.31 -12.02 -16.92
N ASP A 54 -0.35 -12.82 -17.41
CA ASP A 54 -0.61 -14.22 -17.78
C ASP A 54 -0.21 -15.12 -16.61
N LEU A 55 -1.20 -15.53 -15.82
CA LEU A 55 -0.99 -16.24 -14.56
C LEU A 55 -1.10 -17.75 -14.73
N ARG A 56 -0.26 -18.50 -14.01
CA ARG A 56 -0.36 -19.97 -13.88
C ARG A 56 -1.19 -20.34 -12.66
N ASP A 57 -1.97 -21.40 -12.79
CA ASP A 57 -2.65 -22.02 -11.66
C ASP A 57 -1.66 -22.84 -10.83
N VAL A 58 -1.62 -22.58 -9.53
CA VAL A 58 -0.74 -23.28 -8.58
C VAL A 58 -1.54 -23.79 -7.38
N ALA A 59 -1.07 -24.86 -6.77
CA ALA A 59 -1.62 -25.34 -5.50
C ALA A 59 -1.30 -24.37 -4.37
N GLU A 60 -2.15 -24.34 -3.36
CA GLU A 60 -1.98 -23.50 -2.16
C GLU A 60 -0.80 -24.01 -1.31
N GLY A 61 -0.25 -23.12 -0.46
CA GLY A 61 0.69 -23.51 0.59
C GLY A 61 2.16 -23.31 0.25
N SER A 62 2.47 -22.74 -0.92
CA SER A 62 3.84 -22.41 -1.32
C SER A 62 4.00 -20.94 -1.69
N ARG A 63 5.20 -20.40 -1.48
CA ARG A 63 5.63 -19.09 -2.02
C ARG A 63 6.09 -19.26 -3.47
N ILE A 64 5.28 -18.79 -4.43
CA ILE A 64 5.49 -19.04 -5.87
C ILE A 64 5.16 -17.78 -6.68
N ALA A 65 6.03 -17.44 -7.65
CA ALA A 65 5.70 -16.45 -8.67
C ALA A 65 4.60 -16.97 -9.60
N LEU A 66 3.60 -16.14 -9.88
CA LEU A 66 2.41 -16.57 -10.62
C LEU A 66 2.48 -16.31 -12.12
N LEU A 67 3.43 -15.54 -12.63
CA LEU A 67 3.57 -15.36 -14.08
C LEU A 67 3.91 -16.69 -14.77
N LYS A 68 3.25 -16.98 -15.90
CA LYS A 68 3.65 -18.08 -16.78
C LYS A 68 5.06 -17.84 -17.30
N GLY A 69 5.89 -18.89 -17.26
CA GLY A 69 7.30 -18.79 -17.64
C GLY A 69 8.21 -18.13 -16.60
N ALA A 70 7.69 -17.78 -15.41
CA ALA A 70 8.52 -17.25 -14.33
C ALA A 70 9.64 -18.25 -13.95
N THR A 71 10.87 -17.74 -13.86
CA THR A 71 12.06 -18.47 -13.43
C THR A 71 12.56 -17.91 -12.09
N LYS A 72 13.62 -18.48 -11.52
CA LYS A 72 14.23 -17.90 -10.30
C LYS A 72 14.76 -16.48 -10.54
N ASP A 73 15.23 -16.21 -11.76
CA ASP A 73 15.92 -14.96 -12.12
C ASP A 73 14.98 -13.93 -12.76
N ASN A 74 13.79 -14.35 -13.21
CA ASN A 74 12.81 -13.47 -13.81
C ASN A 74 11.39 -13.83 -13.37
N ILE A 75 10.86 -13.02 -12.45
CA ILE A 75 9.49 -13.14 -11.93
C ILE A 75 8.69 -11.84 -12.12
N LEU A 76 9.26 -10.87 -12.82
CA LEU A 76 8.70 -9.53 -12.98
C LEU A 76 8.17 -9.38 -14.40
N LEU A 77 7.01 -8.77 -14.55
CA LEU A 77 6.48 -8.32 -15.84
C LEU A 77 6.83 -6.85 -16.03
N PRO A 78 7.71 -6.49 -16.98
CA PRO A 78 7.99 -5.09 -17.29
C PRO A 78 6.76 -4.40 -17.86
N LEU A 79 6.54 -3.14 -17.47
CA LEU A 79 5.41 -2.31 -17.86
C LEU A 79 5.92 -1.06 -18.58
N GLU A 80 5.17 -0.63 -19.59
CA GLU A 80 5.37 0.65 -20.26
C GLU A 80 4.01 1.31 -20.50
N GLY A 81 3.94 2.59 -20.20
CA GLY A 81 2.69 3.35 -20.28
C GLY A 81 2.93 4.85 -20.44
N LYS A 82 1.87 5.62 -20.18
CA LYS A 82 1.89 7.08 -20.24
C LYS A 82 1.19 7.69 -19.03
N LEU A 83 1.84 8.65 -18.41
CA LEU A 83 1.25 9.50 -17.38
C LEU A 83 0.70 10.76 -18.04
N SER A 84 -0.54 11.12 -17.73
CA SER A 84 -1.14 12.39 -18.18
C SER A 84 -0.89 13.43 -17.12
N LEU A 85 -0.08 14.45 -17.44
CA LEU A 85 0.19 15.56 -16.54
C LEU A 85 -0.90 16.62 -16.64
N ASN A 86 -1.00 17.45 -15.61
CA ASN A 86 -1.73 18.72 -15.69
C ASN A 86 -1.28 19.48 -16.95
N HIS A 87 -2.25 20.03 -17.71
CA HIS A 87 -2.10 20.64 -19.05
C HIS A 87 -2.06 19.67 -20.26
N GLY A 88 -2.32 18.38 -20.07
CA GLY A 88 -2.53 17.43 -21.18
C GLY A 88 -1.25 16.91 -21.84
N LYS A 89 -0.08 17.33 -21.34
CA LYS A 89 1.22 16.73 -21.70
C LYS A 89 1.23 15.28 -21.22
N ARG A 90 1.69 14.37 -22.08
CA ARG A 90 1.89 12.96 -21.72
C ARG A 90 3.37 12.66 -21.61
N ILE A 91 3.78 12.02 -20.52
CA ILE A 91 5.15 11.57 -20.32
C ILE A 91 5.20 10.04 -20.32
N LYS A 92 6.30 9.48 -20.80
CA LYS A 92 6.55 8.05 -20.73
C LYS A 92 6.74 7.63 -19.28
N ILE A 93 6.15 6.51 -18.92
CA ILE A 93 6.36 5.84 -17.64
C ILE A 93 6.75 4.38 -17.87
N THR A 94 7.52 3.85 -16.94
CA THR A 94 7.90 2.44 -16.88
C THR A 94 7.50 1.86 -15.54
N GLY A 95 7.56 0.55 -15.40
CA GLY A 95 7.18 -0.10 -14.16
C GLY A 95 7.37 -1.60 -14.23
N GLN A 96 6.98 -2.29 -13.17
CA GLN A 96 7.02 -3.74 -13.09
C GLN A 96 5.84 -4.25 -12.27
N ALA A 97 5.34 -5.43 -12.62
CA ALA A 97 4.38 -6.17 -11.83
C ALA A 97 4.94 -7.54 -11.41
N CYS A 98 4.67 -7.91 -10.16
CA CYS A 98 5.15 -9.11 -9.49
C CYS A 98 3.98 -9.79 -8.79
N PRO A 99 3.17 -10.60 -9.51
CA PRO A 99 2.12 -11.38 -8.90
C PRO A 99 2.73 -12.63 -8.24
N LEU A 100 2.49 -12.80 -6.94
CA LEU A 100 2.94 -13.95 -6.17
C LEU A 100 1.76 -14.63 -5.47
N GLN A 101 1.90 -15.94 -5.25
CA GLN A 101 1.25 -16.59 -4.13
C GLN A 101 2.24 -16.65 -2.97
N ILE A 102 1.78 -16.34 -1.77
CA ILE A 102 2.50 -16.50 -0.52
C ILE A 102 1.60 -17.32 0.41
N TYR A 103 1.84 -18.62 0.46
CA TYR A 103 1.06 -19.60 1.21
C TYR A 103 -0.43 -19.64 0.82
N ASP A 104 -1.29 -19.06 1.65
CA ASP A 104 -2.75 -18.98 1.57
C ASP A 104 -3.24 -17.68 0.92
N SER A 105 -2.32 -16.86 0.42
CA SER A 105 -2.60 -15.48 0.00
C SER A 105 -2.00 -15.17 -1.36
N TYR A 106 -2.61 -14.23 -2.08
CA TYR A 106 -2.03 -13.55 -3.21
C TYR A 106 -1.39 -12.24 -2.79
N ALA A 107 -0.26 -11.93 -3.43
CA ALA A 107 0.42 -10.65 -3.33
C ALA A 107 0.61 -10.04 -4.71
N LEU A 108 0.40 -8.73 -4.82
CA LEU A 108 0.74 -7.93 -5.98
C LEU A 108 1.77 -6.88 -5.56
N GLY A 109 3.02 -7.09 -5.96
CA GLY A 109 4.01 -6.01 -6.03
C GLY A 109 3.85 -5.31 -7.38
N LEU A 110 3.54 -4.02 -7.39
CA LEU A 110 3.39 -3.22 -8.59
C LEU A 110 4.14 -1.92 -8.42
N ASN A 111 4.87 -1.47 -9.43
CA ASN A 111 5.42 -0.13 -9.45
C ASN A 111 5.22 0.59 -10.77
N ILE A 112 5.09 1.91 -10.70
CA ILE A 112 5.00 2.82 -11.85
C ILE A 112 5.87 4.04 -11.56
N ARG A 113 6.74 4.39 -12.50
CA ARG A 113 7.74 5.45 -12.34
C ARG A 113 7.92 6.29 -13.60
N ILE A 114 8.41 7.50 -13.39
CA ILE A 114 9.13 8.23 -14.43
C ILE A 114 10.53 7.60 -14.51
N PRO A 115 10.96 7.09 -15.69
CA PRO A 115 12.26 6.44 -15.80
C PRO A 115 13.40 7.42 -15.53
N GLU A 116 14.53 6.93 -15.03
CA GLU A 116 15.74 7.73 -14.80
C GLU A 116 16.29 8.29 -16.12
N VAL A 117 16.19 7.49 -17.18
CA VAL A 117 16.78 7.75 -18.50
C VAL A 117 15.75 7.49 -19.59
N GLU A 118 15.64 8.41 -20.54
CA GLU A 118 14.88 8.27 -21.77
C GLU A 118 15.77 8.64 -22.97
N ASN A 119 15.82 7.78 -24.00
CA ASN A 119 16.67 7.98 -25.19
C ASN A 119 18.16 8.22 -24.84
N ASN A 120 18.68 7.50 -23.85
CA ASN A 120 20.05 7.65 -23.31
C ASN A 120 20.34 9.04 -22.70
N GLN A 121 19.31 9.78 -22.32
CA GLN A 121 19.42 11.06 -21.61
C GLN A 121 18.70 10.99 -20.26
N LYS A 122 19.30 11.61 -19.24
CA LYS A 122 18.68 11.76 -17.93
C LYS A 122 17.34 12.50 -18.07
N THR A 123 16.30 12.00 -17.42
CA THR A 123 15.01 12.71 -17.35
C THR A 123 15.11 13.92 -16.42
N GLU A 124 14.30 14.94 -16.71
CA GLU A 124 14.30 16.19 -15.93
C GLU A 124 13.79 15.99 -14.51
N ASP A 125 14.32 16.77 -13.57
CA ASP A 125 13.75 16.87 -12.24
C ASP A 125 12.35 17.49 -12.32
N VAL A 126 11.39 16.86 -11.64
CA VAL A 126 9.97 17.22 -11.66
C VAL A 126 9.52 17.81 -10.33
N ASP A 127 8.41 18.54 -10.39
CA ASP A 127 7.74 19.09 -9.21
C ASP A 127 7.05 17.99 -8.39
N LEU A 128 6.96 18.16 -7.06
CA LEU A 128 6.26 17.23 -6.18
C LEU A 128 4.77 17.01 -6.54
N THR A 129 4.14 18.00 -7.17
CA THR A 129 2.75 17.90 -7.66
C THR A 129 2.53 16.76 -8.65
N VAL A 130 3.60 16.22 -9.26
CA VAL A 130 3.52 15.04 -10.14
C VAL A 130 2.92 13.82 -9.42
N PHE A 131 3.07 13.70 -8.09
CA PHE A 131 2.49 12.61 -7.32
C PHE A 131 0.96 12.57 -7.40
N LYS A 132 0.31 13.71 -7.63
CA LYS A 132 -1.13 13.77 -7.89
C LYS A 132 -1.51 13.04 -9.18
N ASP A 133 -0.69 13.21 -10.21
CA ASP A 133 -0.92 12.60 -11.53
C ASP A 133 -0.71 11.07 -11.47
N PHE A 134 0.10 10.59 -10.51
CA PHE A 134 0.30 9.17 -10.21
C PHE A 134 -0.86 8.50 -9.47
N ASN A 135 -1.87 9.23 -9.00
CA ASN A 135 -3.00 8.64 -8.29
C ASN A 135 -4.36 9.07 -8.87
N PRO A 136 -4.60 8.90 -10.17
CA PRO A 136 -5.85 9.29 -10.80
C PRO A 136 -7.01 8.49 -10.17
N ASP A 137 -8.09 9.20 -9.85
CA ASP A 137 -9.28 8.65 -9.19
C ASP A 137 -8.97 7.86 -7.91
N GLN A 138 -7.87 8.21 -7.22
CA GLN A 138 -7.40 7.54 -6.01
C GLN A 138 -7.17 6.03 -6.22
N CYS A 139 -6.82 5.60 -7.44
CA CYS A 139 -6.80 4.19 -7.85
C CYS A 139 -5.88 3.29 -7.02
N PHE A 140 -4.93 3.85 -6.28
CA PHE A 140 -4.04 3.12 -5.40
C PHE A 140 -4.52 3.01 -3.95
N LEU A 141 -5.58 3.70 -3.54
CA LEU A 141 -6.05 3.72 -2.15
C LEU A 141 -6.84 2.46 -1.76
N PRO A 142 -6.91 2.09 -0.46
CA PRO A 142 -7.65 0.93 0.01
C PRO A 142 -9.12 0.91 -0.43
N SER A 143 -9.77 2.08 -0.49
CA SER A 143 -11.14 2.23 -0.99
C SER A 143 -11.33 1.73 -2.43
N ASN A 144 -10.27 1.77 -3.24
CA ASN A 144 -10.27 1.29 -4.61
C ASN A 144 -9.71 -0.13 -4.76
N ILE A 145 -8.66 -0.51 -4.03
CA ILE A 145 -8.06 -1.85 -4.14
C ILE A 145 -8.88 -2.91 -3.40
N ASN A 146 -9.32 -2.59 -2.17
CA ASN A 146 -10.13 -3.44 -1.30
C ASN A 146 -9.52 -4.83 -1.00
N SER A 147 -8.19 -4.90 -0.88
CA SER A 147 -7.47 -6.13 -0.57
C SER A 147 -7.79 -6.62 0.86
N SER A 148 -8.07 -7.91 1.06
CA SER A 148 -8.60 -8.44 2.33
C SER A 148 -7.59 -8.46 3.48
N LEU A 149 -6.29 -8.54 3.18
CA LEU A 149 -5.22 -8.43 4.18
C LEU A 149 -4.63 -7.02 4.24
N GLY A 150 -5.11 -6.10 3.41
CA GLY A 150 -4.60 -4.74 3.30
C GLY A 150 -3.44 -4.58 2.32
N GLN A 151 -2.86 -3.38 2.36
CA GLN A 151 -1.87 -2.92 1.40
C GLN A 151 -0.88 -1.94 2.02
N ILE A 152 0.25 -1.77 1.34
CA ILE A 152 1.24 -0.73 1.63
C ILE A 152 1.53 0.03 0.34
N LEU A 153 1.54 1.35 0.44
CA LEU A 153 2.04 2.24 -0.59
C LEU A 153 3.42 2.75 -0.18
N LEU A 154 4.36 2.75 -1.13
CA LEU A 154 5.69 3.30 -0.94
C LEU A 154 5.96 4.27 -2.08
N LEU A 155 6.10 5.55 -1.73
CA LEU A 155 6.51 6.62 -2.63
C LEU A 155 8.04 6.71 -2.55
N THR A 156 8.71 6.61 -3.68
CA THR A 156 10.16 6.79 -3.75
C THR A 156 10.50 7.87 -4.76
N ALA A 157 11.55 8.62 -4.47
CA ALA A 157 12.13 9.57 -5.40
C ALA A 157 13.54 9.92 -4.94
N TRP A 158 14.38 10.36 -5.86
CA TRP A 158 15.71 10.84 -5.54
C TRP A 158 15.64 12.33 -5.20
N LEU A 159 16.40 12.72 -4.18
CA LEU A 159 16.59 14.13 -3.85
C LEU A 159 17.69 14.71 -4.73
N PRO A 160 17.46 15.83 -5.43
CA PRO A 160 18.53 16.58 -6.07
C PRO A 160 19.62 16.99 -5.06
N GLN A 161 20.87 17.09 -5.51
CA GLN A 161 22.05 17.28 -4.66
C GLN A 161 21.93 18.45 -3.67
N LYS A 162 21.27 19.55 -4.05
CA LYS A 162 21.05 20.71 -3.18
C LYS A 162 20.19 20.38 -1.95
N GLN A 163 19.22 19.49 -2.09
CA GLN A 163 18.29 19.09 -1.02
C GLN A 163 18.86 17.96 -0.16
N GLN A 164 19.84 17.21 -0.66
CA GLN A 164 20.49 16.14 0.11
C GLN A 164 21.35 16.66 1.27
N GLN A 165 21.84 17.90 1.19
CA GLN A 165 22.70 18.48 2.23
C GLN A 165 21.92 19.05 3.42
N ASP A 166 20.60 19.18 3.29
CA ASP A 166 19.74 19.76 4.31
C ASP A 166 18.74 18.72 4.81
N SER A 167 19.09 18.04 5.91
CA SER A 167 18.21 17.04 6.51
C SER A 167 16.93 17.63 7.10
N HIS A 168 16.88 18.95 7.35
CA HIS A 168 15.69 19.59 7.89
C HIS A 168 14.54 19.65 6.89
N VAL A 169 14.83 19.67 5.58
CA VAL A 169 13.79 19.74 4.54
C VAL A 169 13.24 18.38 4.11
N TRP A 170 13.89 17.26 4.48
CA TRP A 170 13.47 15.92 4.03
C TRP A 170 12.06 15.57 4.48
N LYS A 171 11.72 15.89 5.74
CA LYS A 171 10.37 15.70 6.25
C LYS A 171 9.36 16.56 5.49
N GLU A 172 9.69 17.83 5.25
CA GLU A 172 8.80 18.74 4.51
C GLU A 172 8.53 18.22 3.09
N ILE A 173 9.56 17.68 2.43
CA ILE A 173 9.44 17.04 1.12
C ILE A 173 8.54 15.80 1.21
N ALA A 174 8.75 14.94 2.22
CA ALA A 174 7.94 13.74 2.40
C ALA A 174 6.47 14.05 2.70
N ASP A 175 6.19 15.03 3.56
CA ASP A 175 4.84 15.51 3.87
C ASP A 175 4.15 16.00 2.58
N GLN A 176 4.87 16.79 1.76
CA GLN A 176 4.36 17.26 0.47
C GLN A 176 4.17 16.13 -0.55
N CYS A 177 4.99 15.08 -0.56
CA CYS A 177 4.76 13.91 -1.40
C CYS A 177 3.40 13.25 -1.09
N VAL A 178 3.09 13.07 0.20
CA VAL A 178 1.83 12.46 0.65
C VAL A 178 0.64 13.37 0.32
N GLN A 179 0.72 14.66 0.63
CA GLN A 179 -0.30 15.65 0.30
C GLN A 179 -0.65 15.64 -1.20
N ASN A 180 0.38 15.75 -2.05
CA ASN A 180 0.18 15.74 -3.49
C ASN A 180 -0.38 14.40 -4.00
N PHE A 181 0.10 13.27 -3.48
CA PHE A 181 -0.39 11.94 -3.85
C PHE A 181 -1.87 11.73 -3.49
N LEU A 182 -2.32 12.25 -2.35
CA LEU A 182 -3.71 12.19 -1.92
C LEU A 182 -4.59 13.26 -2.57
N GLY A 183 -3.97 14.30 -3.14
CA GLY A 183 -4.68 15.47 -3.66
C GLY A 183 -5.22 16.38 -2.57
N GLU A 184 -4.71 16.26 -1.35
CA GLU A 184 -5.10 17.05 -0.18
C GLU A 184 -4.17 18.25 -0.04
N ASN A 185 -4.76 19.45 0.06
CA ASN A 185 -4.01 20.68 0.30
C ASN A 185 -3.89 21.01 1.79
N ASP A 186 -4.67 20.33 2.62
CA ASP A 186 -4.66 20.49 4.07
C ASP A 186 -3.93 19.31 4.72
N GLN A 187 -2.94 19.62 5.57
CA GLN A 187 -2.18 18.61 6.29
C GLN A 187 -3.04 17.88 7.32
N ASP A 188 -4.08 18.54 7.86
CA ASP A 188 -4.99 17.93 8.83
C ASP A 188 -5.85 16.82 8.21
N ASN A 189 -6.00 16.81 6.88
CA ASN A 189 -6.68 15.76 6.13
C ASN A 189 -5.75 14.60 5.73
N CYS A 190 -4.44 14.77 5.90
CA CYS A 190 -3.45 13.75 5.58
C CYS A 190 -3.24 12.80 6.77
N PRO A 191 -2.86 11.53 6.51
CA PRO A 191 -2.46 10.63 7.59
C PRO A 191 -1.28 11.23 8.36
N PRO A 192 -1.29 11.20 9.70
CA PRO A 192 -0.20 11.78 10.49
C PRO A 192 1.09 10.98 10.31
N LEU A 193 2.24 11.65 10.39
CA LEU A 193 3.53 11.00 10.47
C LEU A 193 3.57 10.13 11.74
N TYR A 194 3.76 8.82 11.55
CA TYR A 194 3.85 7.85 12.64
C TYR A 194 5.30 7.68 13.12
N GLN A 195 6.23 7.51 12.18
CA GLN A 195 7.65 7.38 12.50
C GLN A 195 8.53 7.81 11.32
N GLU A 196 9.76 8.16 11.64
CA GLU A 196 10.82 8.48 10.67
C GLU A 196 12.10 7.73 11.04
N GLY A 197 12.93 7.46 10.05
CA GLY A 197 14.20 6.77 10.24
C GLY A 197 15.06 6.80 8.99
N GLN A 198 16.04 5.92 8.94
CA GLN A 198 16.89 5.74 7.76
C GLN A 198 16.97 4.26 7.39
N LEU A 199 16.89 3.99 6.10
CA LEU A 199 17.08 2.67 5.53
C LEU A 199 18.12 2.75 4.41
N PHE A 200 19.16 1.92 4.51
CA PHE A 200 20.32 1.94 3.61
C PHE A 200 20.96 3.33 3.42
N GLY A 201 20.93 4.16 4.46
CA GLY A 201 21.50 5.50 4.47
C GLY A 201 20.62 6.59 3.84
N SER A 202 19.38 6.28 3.44
CA SER A 202 18.40 7.25 2.94
C SER A 202 17.21 7.41 3.90
N PRO A 203 16.66 8.62 4.09
CA PRO A 203 15.56 8.87 5.01
C PRO A 203 14.24 8.23 4.54
N ILE A 204 13.54 7.59 5.47
CA ILE A 204 12.24 6.96 5.24
C ILE A 204 11.24 7.43 6.31
N PHE A 205 10.02 7.71 5.88
CA PHE A 205 8.94 8.25 6.69
C PHE A 205 7.72 7.34 6.55
N GLU A 206 7.07 6.99 7.66
CA GLU A 206 5.83 6.21 7.68
C GLU A 206 4.66 7.09 8.13
N TYR A 207 3.59 7.07 7.36
CA TYR A 207 2.36 7.82 7.61
C TYR A 207 1.20 6.85 7.90
N GLY A 208 0.39 7.24 8.88
CA GLY A 208 -0.81 6.54 9.34
C GLY A 208 -0.54 5.59 10.51
N ILE A 209 -1.32 5.70 11.58
CA ILE A 209 -1.06 5.00 12.85
C ILE A 209 -1.49 3.52 12.75
N PRO A 210 -0.61 2.52 13.01
CA PRO A 210 -0.90 1.09 12.78
C PRO A 210 -2.15 0.51 13.46
N ASP A 211 -2.50 1.04 14.64
CA ASP A 211 -3.63 0.59 15.44
C ASP A 211 -4.97 1.21 15.05
N GLN A 212 -4.97 2.19 14.14
CA GLN A 212 -6.17 2.84 13.65
C GLN A 212 -6.52 2.34 12.24
N SER A 213 -7.79 2.00 12.04
CA SER A 213 -8.35 1.86 10.70
C SER A 213 -8.27 3.23 10.02
N GLN A 214 -7.48 3.34 8.96
CA GLN A 214 -7.34 4.57 8.20
C GLN A 214 -7.73 4.33 6.75
N ASP A 215 -8.58 5.21 6.22
CA ASP A 215 -9.14 5.12 4.87
C ASP A 215 -8.06 5.14 3.77
N TYR A 216 -6.89 5.70 4.10
CA TYR A 216 -5.75 5.86 3.19
C TYR A 216 -4.74 4.70 3.22
N GLY A 217 -4.87 3.77 4.18
CA GLY A 217 -3.94 2.65 4.35
C GLY A 217 -2.61 3.06 4.97
N LYS A 218 -1.52 2.34 4.64
CA LYS A 218 -0.15 2.65 5.09
C LYS A 218 0.66 3.23 3.96
N ILE A 219 1.19 4.44 4.15
CA ILE A 219 2.01 5.13 3.16
C ILE A 219 3.41 5.33 3.73
N PHE A 220 4.42 4.91 2.97
CA PHE A 220 5.82 5.21 3.23
C PHE A 220 6.32 6.20 2.18
N VAL A 221 7.19 7.11 2.59
CA VAL A 221 7.98 7.93 1.68
C VAL A 221 9.45 7.65 1.93
N TRP A 222 10.18 7.22 0.90
CA TRP A 222 11.61 6.94 0.98
C TRP A 222 12.35 7.81 -0.04
N LEU A 223 13.10 8.78 0.48
CA LEU A 223 13.79 9.76 -0.35
C LEU A 223 15.23 9.32 -0.55
N PHE A 224 15.60 8.93 -1.76
CA PHE A 224 16.92 8.40 -2.07
C PHE A 224 17.97 9.52 -2.11
N LEU A 225 19.01 9.35 -1.30
CA LEU A 225 20.23 10.15 -1.37
C LEU A 225 21.14 9.49 -2.40
N GLY A 226 21.35 10.16 -3.53
CA GLY A 226 22.11 9.63 -4.66
C GLY A 226 23.29 10.50 -5.04
N GLU A 227 24.34 9.89 -5.56
CA GLU A 227 25.52 10.58 -6.08
C GLU A 227 25.48 10.57 -7.62
N ASP A 228 25.93 11.66 -8.24
CA ASP A 228 26.23 11.66 -9.68
C ASP A 228 27.63 11.05 -9.88
N ILE A 229 27.66 9.84 -10.41
CA ILE A 229 28.88 9.10 -10.70
C ILE A 229 29.00 8.97 -12.22
N ASN A 230 29.85 9.80 -12.83
CA ASN A 230 30.13 9.80 -14.27
C ASN A 230 28.88 10.00 -15.15
N GLY A 231 27.92 10.82 -14.72
CA GLY A 231 26.67 11.08 -15.44
C GLY A 231 25.58 10.04 -15.18
N ASN A 232 25.83 9.06 -14.29
CA ASN A 232 24.81 8.14 -13.80
C ASN A 232 24.47 8.48 -12.35
N TYR A 233 23.19 8.62 -12.07
CA TYR A 233 22.71 8.82 -10.71
C TYR A 233 22.56 7.45 -10.02
N ALA A 234 23.25 7.24 -8.90
CA ALA A 234 23.21 5.99 -8.16
C ALA A 234 22.91 6.27 -6.69
N ALA A 235 21.96 5.50 -6.12
CA ALA A 235 21.65 5.56 -4.70
C ALA A 235 21.70 4.15 -4.11
N ARG A 236 22.53 3.94 -3.09
CA ARG A 236 22.66 2.64 -2.40
C ARG A 236 21.30 2.10 -1.92
N ALA A 237 20.41 3.00 -1.49
CA ALA A 237 19.08 2.64 -1.03
C ALA A 237 18.21 2.05 -2.15
N GLU A 238 18.24 2.66 -3.34
CA GLU A 238 17.54 2.17 -4.51
C GLU A 238 18.12 0.84 -5.01
N GLU A 239 19.45 0.74 -5.14
CA GLU A 239 20.13 -0.49 -5.57
C GLU A 239 19.77 -1.68 -4.67
N ASN A 240 19.87 -1.48 -3.35
CA ASN A 240 19.48 -2.51 -2.38
C ASN A 240 17.99 -2.81 -2.44
N PHE A 241 17.14 -1.80 -2.60
CA PHE A 241 15.70 -2.02 -2.73
C PHE A 241 15.37 -2.87 -3.96
N CYS A 242 16.01 -2.62 -5.10
CA CYS A 242 15.89 -3.43 -6.30
C CYS A 242 16.40 -4.87 -6.08
N TRP A 243 17.57 -5.05 -5.45
CA TRP A 243 18.11 -6.38 -5.15
C TRP A 243 17.23 -7.19 -4.19
N PHE A 244 16.64 -6.52 -3.19
CA PHE A 244 15.85 -7.16 -2.15
C PHE A 244 14.34 -7.02 -2.36
N TYR A 245 13.87 -6.60 -3.55
CA TYR A 245 12.47 -6.25 -3.79
C TYR A 245 11.50 -7.35 -3.36
N GLN A 246 11.83 -8.62 -3.64
CA GLN A 246 11.04 -9.77 -3.21
C GLN A 246 10.95 -9.94 -1.69
N TYR A 247 12.05 -9.65 -0.98
CA TYR A 247 12.06 -9.71 0.48
C TYR A 247 11.26 -8.56 1.09
N PHE A 248 11.17 -7.40 0.42
CA PHE A 248 10.25 -6.35 0.83
C PHE A 248 8.79 -6.78 0.67
N ILE A 249 8.43 -7.50 -0.40
CA ILE A 249 7.08 -8.06 -0.55
C ILE A 249 6.76 -8.99 0.63
N ASP A 250 7.68 -9.89 0.99
CA ASP A 250 7.49 -10.83 2.10
C ASP A 250 7.41 -10.11 3.46
N LEU A 251 8.31 -9.15 3.71
CA LEU A 251 8.33 -8.35 4.92
C LEU A 251 7.01 -7.58 5.11
N PHE A 252 6.52 -6.96 4.03
CA PHE A 252 5.27 -6.22 4.05
C PHE A 252 4.06 -7.13 4.18
N PHE A 253 4.10 -8.33 3.60
CA PHE A 253 3.07 -9.35 3.79
C PHE A 253 2.96 -9.77 5.25
N ASP A 254 4.09 -10.15 5.86
CA ASP A 254 4.13 -10.59 7.27
C ASP A 254 3.66 -9.46 8.20
N ARG A 255 4.12 -8.23 7.95
CA ARG A 255 3.68 -7.05 8.69
C ARG A 255 2.16 -6.85 8.61
N GLN A 256 1.58 -6.94 7.41
CA GLN A 256 0.14 -6.76 7.23
C GLN A 256 -0.66 -7.87 7.90
N LYS A 257 -0.21 -9.12 7.82
CA LYS A 257 -0.85 -10.22 8.57
C LYS A 257 -0.82 -9.99 10.08
N VAL A 258 0.31 -9.55 10.65
CA VAL A 258 0.42 -9.25 12.08
C VAL A 258 -0.54 -8.12 12.49
N ILE A 259 -0.57 -7.02 11.72
CA ILE A 259 -1.47 -5.89 11.98
C ILE A 259 -2.93 -6.33 11.90
N LYS A 260 -3.30 -7.06 10.83
CA LYS A 260 -4.69 -7.50 10.64
C LYS A 260 -5.13 -8.48 11.72
N ALA A 261 -4.27 -9.42 12.12
CA ALA A 261 -4.56 -10.33 13.23
C ALA A 261 -4.75 -9.58 14.55
N TYR A 262 -3.92 -8.56 14.81
CA TYR A 262 -4.09 -7.69 15.98
C TYR A 262 -5.43 -6.93 15.96
N GLN A 263 -5.76 -6.30 14.83
CA GLN A 263 -7.03 -5.57 14.65
C GLN A 263 -8.24 -6.49 14.87
N ILE A 264 -8.28 -7.65 14.21
CA ILE A 264 -9.34 -8.65 14.40
C ILE A 264 -9.42 -9.09 15.87
N SER A 265 -8.29 -9.31 16.54
CA SER A 265 -8.30 -9.67 17.96
C SER A 265 -8.91 -8.58 18.84
N ARG A 266 -8.73 -7.29 18.50
CA ARG A 266 -9.35 -6.16 19.22
C ARG A 266 -10.84 -6.04 18.94
N GLU A 267 -11.26 -6.27 17.70
CA GLU A 267 -12.68 -6.33 17.29
C GLU A 267 -13.40 -7.45 18.05
N VAL A 268 -12.89 -8.68 17.97
CA VAL A 268 -13.46 -9.85 18.67
C VAL A 268 -13.52 -9.62 20.19
N TYR A 269 -12.48 -9.01 20.78
CA TYR A 269 -12.51 -8.65 22.19
C TYR A 269 -13.63 -7.63 22.51
N SER A 270 -13.78 -6.60 21.68
CA SER A 270 -14.85 -5.60 21.83
C SER A 270 -16.23 -6.24 21.72
N ASP A 271 -16.43 -7.10 20.73
CA ASP A 271 -17.70 -7.79 20.50
C ASP A 271 -18.04 -8.74 21.64
N ALA A 272 -17.05 -9.53 22.10
CA ALA A 272 -17.23 -10.40 23.25
C ALA A 272 -17.57 -9.59 24.51
N TYR A 273 -16.84 -8.49 24.76
CA TYR A 273 -17.10 -7.62 25.91
C TYR A 273 -18.50 -7.00 25.86
N GLN A 274 -18.93 -6.51 24.69
CA GLN A 274 -20.30 -6.00 24.50
C GLN A 274 -21.36 -7.10 24.68
N GLY A 275 -21.12 -8.31 24.20
CA GLY A 275 -22.02 -9.45 24.37
C GLY A 275 -22.17 -9.88 25.83
N TYR A 276 -21.08 -9.89 26.60
CA TYR A 276 -21.10 -10.21 28.03
C TYR A 276 -21.82 -9.14 28.87
N TRP A 277 -21.55 -7.85 28.64
CA TRP A 277 -22.12 -6.77 29.46
C TRP A 277 -23.48 -6.25 28.95
N GLY A 278 -23.80 -6.40 27.66
CA GLY A 278 -25.10 -6.08 27.08
C GLY A 278 -26.17 -7.14 27.37
N GLY A 279 -25.77 -8.36 27.75
CA GLY A 279 -26.68 -9.44 28.15
C GLY A 279 -27.31 -9.24 29.53
N ASP A 280 -26.70 -8.45 30.42
CA ASP A 280 -27.17 -8.27 31.79
C ASP A 280 -28.26 -7.20 31.94
N GLU A 281 -28.42 -6.25 31.02
CA GLU A 281 -29.51 -5.26 31.13
C GLU A 281 -30.91 -5.86 30.94
N ASN A 282 -31.04 -7.01 30.26
CA ASN A 282 -32.30 -7.73 30.13
C ASN A 282 -32.55 -8.78 31.23
N SER A 283 -31.51 -9.26 31.93
CA SER A 283 -31.68 -10.17 33.06
C SER A 283 -32.15 -9.43 34.33
N TYR A 284 -31.71 -8.17 34.53
CA TYR A 284 -32.11 -7.36 35.68
C TYR A 284 -33.54 -6.78 35.62
N LYS A 285 -34.20 -6.78 34.46
CA LYS A 285 -35.61 -6.34 34.34
C LYS A 285 -36.64 -7.46 34.55
N ALA A 286 -36.25 -8.72 34.39
CA ALA A 286 -37.15 -9.85 34.63
C ALA A 286 -37.40 -10.10 36.13
N ASP A 287 -36.46 -9.73 37.01
CA ASP A 287 -36.51 -10.09 38.44
C ASP A 287 -37.25 -9.08 39.33
N ARG A 288 -37.69 -7.92 38.79
CA ARG A 288 -38.43 -6.90 39.58
C ARG A 288 -39.95 -6.97 39.43
N THR A 289 -40.50 -7.88 38.62
CA THR A 289 -41.96 -8.03 38.47
C THR A 289 -42.57 -9.21 39.24
N SER A 290 -41.75 -10.04 39.89
CA SER A 290 -42.18 -11.20 40.68
C SER A 290 -42.40 -10.93 42.18
N ASP A 291 -41.88 -9.82 42.74
CA ASP A 291 -41.84 -9.60 44.21
C ASP A 291 -42.88 -8.61 44.77
N LEU A 292 -43.90 -8.22 43.99
CA LEU A 292 -44.97 -7.30 44.44
C LEU A 292 -46.37 -7.92 44.58
N ALA A 293 -46.44 -9.22 44.80
CA ALA A 293 -47.67 -9.86 45.25
C ALA A 293 -47.39 -10.77 46.44
N LEU A 294 -47.55 -10.25 47.66
CA LEU A 294 -48.06 -10.96 48.85
C LEU A 294 -48.01 -10.03 50.07
N ILE A 295 -49.06 -9.23 50.24
CA ILE A 295 -49.43 -8.64 51.53
C ILE A 295 -50.31 -9.66 52.26
N PRO A 296 -50.06 -9.98 53.54
CA PRO A 296 -51.12 -10.37 54.45
C PRO A 296 -51.43 -9.23 55.42
N ARG A 297 -52.68 -8.79 55.39
CA ARG A 297 -53.31 -7.94 56.41
C ARG A 297 -53.33 -8.66 57.76
N LYS A 298 -53.01 -7.95 58.82
CA LYS A 298 -53.64 -8.08 60.14
C LYS A 298 -53.99 -6.69 60.65
#